data_AF-A0A345YKG7-F1
#
_entry.id   AF-A0A345YKG7-F1
#
_cell.length_a   1.000
_cell.length_b   1.000
_cell.length_c   1.000
_cell.angle_alpha   90.00
_cell.angle_beta   90.00
_cell.angle_gamma   90.00
#
_symmetry.space_group_name_H-M   'P 1'
#
loop_
_entity.id
_entity.type
_entity.pdbx_description
1 polymer ?
#
loop_
_entity_poly.entity_id
_entity_poly.type
_entity_poly.pdbx_seq_one_letter_code
_entity_poly.pdbx_strand_id
1 'polypeptide(L)'
;MSDPHESAPLAALDIFLPSPPADRDAQEAFLDEAAVLAEAGHPITVYLQDEDAWAFAQCEPVAELLASAGDAVLPVTLLGADIVVSSVYPTAAQMERFTRSGGAPRERPSAAAAACGPGGAPGGAAPMPREAGGFAAQLLGVAPARPRPEGGPDIGGRRNLMGGDVGDGLPER
;
A
#
# COMPACT_ATOMS: atom_id res chain seq x y z
N MET A 1 -37.05 0.40 26.13
CA MET A 1 -36.25 1.61 26.39
C MET A 1 -34.90 1.35 25.78
N SER A 2 -34.63 1.91 24.60
CA SER A 2 -33.31 1.80 23.97
C SER A 2 -32.52 3.01 24.43
N ASP A 3 -31.40 2.76 25.13
CA ASP A 3 -30.48 3.79 25.56
C ASP A 3 -29.83 4.45 24.33
N PRO A 4 -29.94 5.77 24.12
CA PRO A 4 -29.38 6.45 22.96
C PRO A 4 -27.91 6.88 23.18
N HIS A 5 -27.18 6.26 24.11
CA HIS A 5 -25.82 6.66 24.51
C HIS A 5 -24.74 5.62 24.18
N GLU A 6 -24.97 4.75 23.19
CA GLU A 6 -23.90 3.94 22.63
C GLU A 6 -22.98 4.86 21.80
N SER A 7 -22.03 5.51 22.48
CA SER A 7 -20.93 6.22 21.84
C SER A 7 -20.30 5.27 20.83
N ALA A 8 -20.15 5.74 19.58
CA ALA A 8 -19.58 4.92 18.52
C ALA A 8 -18.28 4.26 18.99
N PRO A 9 -18.06 2.96 18.72
CA PRO A 9 -16.87 2.26 19.19
C PRO A 9 -15.63 2.95 18.64
N LEU A 10 -14.62 3.16 19.49
CA LEU A 10 -13.32 3.67 19.09
C LEU A 10 -12.43 2.49 18.68
N ALA A 11 -11.64 2.67 17.62
CA ALA A 11 -10.63 1.68 17.23
C ALA A 11 -9.34 1.85 18.03
N ALA A 12 -8.74 0.71 18.40
CA ALA A 12 -7.45 0.65 19.08
C ALA A 12 -6.32 1.17 18.19
N LEU A 13 -5.42 1.95 18.79
CA LEU A 13 -4.25 2.53 18.16
C LEU A 13 -3.00 2.01 18.88
N ASP A 14 -2.19 1.22 18.19
CA ASP A 14 -0.96 0.64 18.74
C ASP A 14 0.26 1.37 18.17
N ILE A 15 1.14 1.85 19.04
CA ILE A 15 2.25 2.74 18.66
C ILE A 15 3.58 2.15 19.13
N PHE A 16 4.47 1.87 18.20
CA PHE A 16 5.78 1.27 18.42
C PHE A 16 6.86 2.35 18.34
N LEU A 17 7.57 2.59 19.43
CA LEU A 17 8.56 3.66 19.57
C LEU A 17 10.00 3.13 19.56
N PRO A 18 10.95 3.91 19.01
CA PRO A 18 12.36 3.55 19.10
C PRO A 18 12.87 3.69 20.54
N SER A 19 13.79 2.82 20.94
CA SER A 19 14.60 2.98 22.14
C SER A 19 16.07 2.64 21.88
N PRO A 20 17.02 3.57 22.13
CA PRO A 20 16.81 4.91 22.67
C PRO A 20 16.11 5.85 21.67
N PRO A 21 15.41 6.91 22.14
CA PRO A 21 14.83 7.89 21.24
C PRO A 21 15.90 8.65 20.44
N ALA A 22 15.59 8.92 19.18
CA ALA A 22 16.38 9.83 18.35
C ALA A 22 16.26 11.28 18.83
N ASP A 23 15.07 11.67 19.28
CA ASP A 23 14.76 12.98 19.87
C ASP A 23 13.92 12.75 21.14
N ARG A 24 14.53 13.03 22.30
CA ARG A 24 13.89 12.82 23.60
C ARG A 24 12.76 13.82 23.85
N ASP A 25 12.96 15.10 23.50
CA ASP A 25 11.97 16.14 23.76
C ASP A 25 10.72 15.89 22.90
N ALA A 26 10.90 15.47 21.64
CA ALA A 26 9.79 15.11 20.76
C ALA A 26 9.05 13.86 21.25
N GLN A 27 9.78 12.85 21.74
CA GLN A 27 9.16 11.64 22.30
C GLN A 27 8.37 11.96 23.58
N GLU A 28 8.93 12.75 24.49
CA GLU A 28 8.27 13.16 25.73
C GLU A 28 6.99 13.97 25.43
N ALA A 29 7.07 14.95 24.54
CA ALA A 29 5.89 15.73 24.12
C ALA A 29 4.80 14.85 23.50
N PHE A 30 5.18 13.86 22.68
CA PHE A 30 4.24 12.89 22.12
C PHE A 30 3.59 12.03 23.22
N LEU A 31 4.36 11.54 24.18
CA LEU A 31 3.85 10.70 25.28
C LEU A 31 2.87 11.48 26.17
N ASP A 32 3.14 12.75 26.43
CA ASP A 32 2.22 13.63 27.17
C ASP A 32 0.88 13.77 26.42
N GLU A 33 0.92 14.04 25.10
CA GLU A 33 -0.30 14.12 24.29
C GLU A 33 -1.06 12.78 24.24
N ALA A 34 -0.34 11.66 24.07
CA ALA A 34 -0.93 10.33 24.05
C ALA A 34 -1.60 9.98 25.39
N ALA A 35 -0.98 10.35 26.51
CA ALA A 35 -1.53 10.14 27.85
C ALA A 35 -2.84 10.91 28.05
N VAL A 36 -2.90 12.18 27.63
CA VAL A 36 -4.13 12.99 27.68
C VAL A 36 -5.27 12.33 26.91
N LEU A 37 -4.98 11.76 25.73
CA LEU A 37 -5.99 11.05 24.94
C LEU A 37 -6.41 9.72 25.56
N ALA A 38 -5.46 8.96 26.11
CA ALA A 38 -5.76 7.72 26.82
C ALA A 38 -6.66 7.97 28.03
N GLU A 39 -6.38 9.03 28.81
CA GLU A 39 -7.22 9.48 29.92
C GLU A 39 -8.62 9.93 29.46
N ALA A 40 -8.72 10.51 28.26
CA ALA A 40 -9.99 10.84 27.61
C ALA A 40 -10.75 9.61 27.06
N GLY A 41 -10.22 8.40 27.24
CA GLY A 41 -10.86 7.14 26.86
C GLY A 41 -10.53 6.65 25.45
N HIS A 42 -9.54 7.25 24.77
CA HIS A 42 -9.06 6.72 23.51
C HIS A 42 -8.21 5.46 23.75
N PRO A 43 -8.48 4.34 23.06
CA PRO A 43 -7.74 3.09 23.23
C PRO A 43 -6.37 3.17 22.55
N ILE A 44 -5.39 3.81 23.21
CA ILE A 44 -4.02 3.98 22.72
C ILE A 44 -3.08 3.11 23.54
N THR A 45 -2.28 2.29 22.87
CA THR A 45 -1.21 1.50 23.48
C THR A 45 0.13 1.93 22.90
N VAL A 46 1.13 2.09 23.75
CA VAL A 46 2.49 2.46 23.35
C VAL A 46 3.45 1.35 23.78
N TYR A 47 4.33 0.95 22.87
CA TYR A 47 5.35 -0.08 23.06
C TYR A 47 6.73 0.51 22.83
N LEU A 48 7.67 0.23 23.73
CA LEU A 48 9.06 0.67 23.62
C LEU A 48 9.97 -0.48 23.15
N GLN A 49 10.90 -0.22 22.24
CA GLN A 49 11.70 -1.26 21.59
C GLN A 49 12.51 -2.14 22.55
N ASP A 50 13.00 -1.56 23.65
CA ASP A 50 13.78 -2.22 24.69
C ASP A 50 12.92 -2.90 25.77
N GLU A 51 11.85 -2.26 26.22
CA GLU A 51 10.95 -2.79 27.25
C GLU A 51 9.97 -3.83 26.70
N ASP A 52 9.49 -3.63 25.46
CA ASP A 52 8.44 -4.40 24.82
C ASP A 52 8.92 -5.14 23.57
N ALA A 53 10.18 -5.59 23.52
CA ALA A 53 10.74 -6.30 22.38
C ALA A 53 9.86 -7.46 21.85
N TRP A 54 9.07 -8.09 22.74
CA TRP A 54 8.10 -9.13 22.39
C TRP A 54 6.99 -8.62 21.45
N ALA A 55 6.53 -7.39 21.60
CA ALA A 55 5.46 -6.80 20.80
C ALA A 55 5.92 -6.57 19.36
N PHE A 56 7.16 -6.09 19.20
CA PHE A 56 7.79 -5.88 17.89
C PHE A 56 7.97 -7.19 17.12
N ALA A 57 8.27 -8.29 17.82
CA ALA A 57 8.43 -9.61 17.21
C ALA A 57 7.11 -10.31 16.88
N GLN A 58 6.04 -10.06 17.65
CA GLN A 58 4.74 -10.72 17.47
C GLN A 58 3.79 -9.95 16.55
N CYS A 59 4.03 -8.67 16.34
CA CYS A 59 3.25 -7.86 15.41
C CYS A 59 3.79 -8.02 13.99
N GLU A 60 3.22 -8.94 13.20
CA GLU A 60 3.66 -9.26 11.84
C GLU A 60 3.90 -8.02 10.96
N PRO A 61 2.98 -7.04 10.85
CA PRO A 61 3.21 -5.87 10.00
C PRO A 61 4.43 -5.04 10.43
N VAL A 62 4.68 -4.93 11.73
CA VAL A 62 5.83 -4.20 12.29
C VAL A 62 7.11 -5.00 12.07
N ALA A 63 7.09 -6.31 12.33
CA ALA A 63 8.24 -7.19 12.12
C ALA A 63 8.68 -7.21 10.66
N GLU A 64 7.74 -7.34 9.70
CA GLU A 64 8.01 -7.29 8.27
C GLU A 64 8.55 -5.92 7.83
N LEU A 65 7.98 -4.83 8.35
CA LEU A 65 8.44 -3.48 8.06
C LEU A 65 9.87 -3.26 8.56
N LEU A 66 10.18 -3.70 9.79
CA LEU A 66 11.52 -3.59 10.35
C LEU A 66 12.53 -4.48 9.63
N ALA A 67 12.13 -5.70 9.24
CA ALA A 67 13.01 -6.58 8.45
C ALA A 67 13.35 -5.99 7.07
N SER A 68 12.42 -5.24 6.47
CA SER A 68 12.60 -4.68 5.12
C SER A 68 13.27 -3.30 5.10
N ALA A 69 12.95 -2.43 6.06
CA ALA A 69 13.36 -1.03 6.08
C ALA A 69 14.24 -0.64 7.30
N GLY A 70 14.37 -1.54 8.28
CA GLY A 70 15.14 -1.31 9.50
C GLY A 70 14.48 -0.33 10.46
N ASP A 71 15.19 -0.01 11.54
CA ASP A 71 14.68 0.81 12.66
C ASP A 71 14.38 2.26 12.29
N ALA A 72 14.83 2.73 11.13
CA ALA A 72 14.58 4.09 10.65
C ALA A 72 13.08 4.39 10.40
N VAL A 73 12.25 3.35 10.31
CA VAL A 73 10.79 3.49 10.18
C VAL A 73 10.08 3.76 11.50
N LEU A 74 10.77 3.64 12.63
CA LEU A 74 10.21 3.96 13.93
C LEU A 74 10.13 5.49 14.12
N PRO A 75 9.10 6.01 14.80
CA PRO A 75 7.97 5.28 15.38
C PRO A 75 6.96 4.78 14.31
N VAL A 76 6.25 3.69 14.59
CA VAL A 76 5.21 3.10 13.72
C VAL A 76 3.87 3.08 14.46
N THR A 77 2.81 3.53 13.80
CA THR A 77 1.45 3.56 14.34
C THR A 77 0.52 2.66 13.55
N LEU A 78 -0.19 1.78 14.24
CA LEU A 78 -1.14 0.83 13.70
C LEU A 78 -2.56 1.15 14.15
N LEU A 79 -3.50 1.02 13.22
CA LEU A 79 -4.93 1.00 13.47
C LEU A 79 -5.42 -0.43 13.26
N GLY A 80 -5.47 -1.22 14.34
CA GLY A 80 -5.62 -2.67 14.23
C GLY A 80 -4.41 -3.30 13.54
N ALA A 81 -4.59 -3.88 12.34
CA ALA A 81 -3.50 -4.49 11.58
C ALA A 81 -2.90 -3.56 10.50
N ASP A 82 -3.48 -2.38 10.30
CA ASP A 82 -3.08 -1.46 9.24
C ASP A 82 -2.08 -0.42 9.76
N ILE A 83 -0.91 -0.33 9.14
CA ILE A 83 0.06 0.73 9.43
C ILE A 83 -0.45 2.04 8.82
N VAL A 84 -0.70 3.04 9.66
CA VAL A 84 -1.27 4.34 9.25
C VAL A 84 -0.24 5.47 9.26
N VAL A 85 0.80 5.38 10.09
CA VAL A 85 1.90 6.35 10.17
C VAL A 85 3.20 5.60 10.46
N SER A 86 4.30 6.04 9.87
CA SER A 86 5.65 5.57 10.21
C SER A 86 6.66 6.71 10.14
N SER A 87 7.81 6.53 10.79
CA SER A 87 8.97 7.45 10.84
C SER A 87 8.74 8.80 11.53
N VAL A 88 7.50 9.11 11.93
CA VAL A 88 7.11 10.38 12.56
C VAL A 88 6.07 10.12 13.63
N TYR A 89 6.18 10.79 14.77
CA TYR A 89 5.17 10.74 15.83
C TYR A 89 3.84 11.31 15.33
N PRO A 90 2.71 10.61 15.50
CA PRO A 90 1.41 11.17 15.17
C PRO A 90 1.04 12.27 16.17
N THR A 91 0.45 13.36 15.67
CA THR A 91 -0.11 14.44 16.50
C THR A 91 -1.36 13.97 17.24
N ALA A 92 -1.72 14.62 18.37
CA ALA A 92 -2.98 14.37 19.06
C ALA A 92 -4.20 14.37 18.12
N ALA A 93 -4.30 15.37 17.23
CA ALA A 93 -5.40 15.47 16.28
C ALA A 93 -5.47 14.27 15.30
N GLN A 94 -4.32 13.69 14.91
CA GLN A 94 -4.28 12.48 14.10
C GLN A 94 -4.72 11.25 14.90
N MET A 95 -4.21 11.08 16.13
CA MET A 95 -4.59 9.97 17.02
C MET A 95 -6.11 9.96 17.30
N GLU A 96 -6.69 11.10 17.63
CA GLU A 96 -8.13 11.23 17.82
C GLU A 96 -8.91 10.90 16.54
N ARG A 97 -8.41 11.30 15.38
CA ARG A 97 -9.06 11.02 14.10
C ARG A 97 -9.02 9.54 13.77
N PHE A 98 -7.89 8.86 14.01
CA PHE A 98 -7.74 7.43 13.73
C PHE A 98 -8.66 6.60 14.61
N THR A 99 -8.65 6.84 15.92
CA THR A 99 -9.51 6.13 16.87
C THR A 99 -11.00 6.31 16.54
N ARG A 100 -11.43 7.54 16.19
CA ARG A 100 -12.82 7.80 15.77
C ARG A 100 -13.20 7.21 14.40
N SER A 101 -12.29 7.29 13.42
CA SER A 101 -12.59 6.87 12.04
C SER A 101 -12.39 5.37 11.80
N GLY A 102 -11.52 4.72 12.59
CA GLY A 102 -11.24 3.29 12.51
C GLY A 102 -12.32 2.43 13.13
N GLY A 103 -13.03 2.96 14.13
CA GLY A 103 -14.16 2.27 14.75
C GLY A 103 -15.47 2.40 13.96
N ALA A 104 -15.50 3.28 12.94
CA ALA A 104 -16.63 3.36 12.03
C ALA A 104 -16.63 2.16 11.07
N PRO A 105 -17.78 1.49 10.85
CA PRO A 105 -17.91 0.47 9.83
C PRO A 105 -17.52 1.04 8.47
N ARG A 106 -16.45 0.52 7.87
CA ARG A 106 -16.01 0.95 6.54
C ARG A 106 -16.63 0.01 5.51
N GLU A 107 -17.45 0.54 4.61
CA GLU A 107 -17.74 -0.18 3.37
C GLU A 107 -16.41 -0.38 2.66
N ARG A 108 -15.96 -1.64 2.53
CA ARG A 108 -14.80 -1.96 1.70
C ARG A 108 -15.17 -1.53 0.28
N PRO A 109 -14.54 -0.50 -0.31
CA PRO A 109 -14.76 -0.24 -1.71
C PRO A 109 -14.33 -1.49 -2.46
N SER A 110 -15.28 -2.11 -3.17
CA SER A 110 -15.00 -3.29 -3.99
C SER A 110 -13.80 -2.95 -4.90
N ALA A 111 -12.89 -3.90 -5.12
CA ALA A 111 -11.65 -3.68 -5.89
C ALA A 111 -11.89 -3.02 -7.27
N ALA A 112 -13.10 -3.12 -7.81
CA ALA A 112 -13.54 -2.44 -9.03
C ALA A 112 -13.68 -0.90 -8.91
N ALA A 113 -13.90 -0.35 -7.72
CA ALA A 113 -14.09 1.09 -7.50
C ALA A 113 -12.76 1.87 -7.42
N ALA A 114 -11.64 1.20 -7.14
CA ALA A 114 -10.31 1.82 -7.17
C ALA A 114 -9.81 2.11 -8.60
N ALA A 115 -10.48 1.58 -9.63
CA ALA A 115 -10.14 1.78 -11.03
C ALA A 115 -10.78 3.04 -11.65
N CYS A 116 -11.69 3.71 -10.96
CA CYS A 116 -12.40 4.87 -11.49
C CYS A 116 -11.92 6.16 -10.80
N GLY A 117 -10.97 6.84 -11.44
CA GLY A 117 -10.60 8.22 -11.12
C GLY A 117 -11.79 9.18 -11.23
N PRO A 118 -11.67 10.41 -10.71
CA PRO A 118 -12.81 11.29 -10.47
C PRO A 118 -13.38 11.80 -11.81
N GLY A 119 -14.64 11.46 -12.06
CA GLY A 119 -15.41 11.94 -13.20
C GLY A 119 -16.90 11.81 -12.95
N GLY A 120 -17.46 12.80 -12.25
CA GLY A 120 -18.86 13.27 -12.28
C GLY A 120 -20.02 12.28 -12.51
N ALA A 121 -20.89 12.17 -11.50
CA ALA A 121 -22.30 11.81 -11.71
C ALA A 121 -23.05 12.93 -12.50
N PRO A 122 -24.31 12.77 -12.95
CA PRO A 122 -25.19 11.59 -12.91
C PRO A 122 -25.90 11.28 -14.25
N GLY A 123 -26.35 10.03 -14.41
CA GLY A 123 -27.54 9.74 -15.21
C GLY A 123 -27.31 9.10 -16.58
N GLY A 124 -28.03 7.99 -16.78
CA GLY A 124 -28.51 7.59 -18.10
C GLY A 124 -27.57 6.72 -18.92
N ALA A 125 -28.04 5.52 -19.21
CA ALA A 125 -27.49 4.61 -20.20
C ALA A 125 -27.11 5.32 -21.52
N ALA A 126 -26.02 4.82 -22.12
CA ALA A 126 -25.37 5.27 -23.36
C ALA A 126 -26.32 5.45 -24.57
N PRO A 127 -25.88 6.19 -25.61
CA PRO A 127 -25.16 5.51 -26.71
C PRO A 127 -23.96 6.30 -27.28
N MET A 128 -22.96 5.57 -27.75
CA MET A 128 -21.73 6.10 -28.37
C MET A 128 -21.98 6.86 -29.68
N PRO A 129 -21.07 7.77 -30.06
CA PRO A 129 -20.70 7.96 -31.45
C PRO A 129 -19.19 7.84 -31.69
N ARG A 130 -18.88 6.79 -32.46
CA ARG A 130 -17.97 6.71 -33.61
C ARG A 130 -16.85 7.77 -33.76
N GLU A 131 -15.63 7.22 -33.71
CA GLU A 131 -14.37 7.69 -34.33
C GLU A 131 -13.54 8.75 -33.59
N ALA A 132 -12.63 8.25 -32.73
CA ALA A 132 -11.40 8.93 -32.34
C ALA A 132 -10.19 8.15 -32.88
N GLY A 133 -9.39 8.77 -33.74
CA GLY A 133 -8.15 8.19 -34.27
C GLY A 133 -6.96 8.27 -33.29
N GLY A 134 -5.88 7.57 -33.63
CA GLY A 134 -4.50 7.93 -33.24
C GLY A 134 -3.83 7.09 -32.14
N PHE A 135 -4.38 7.01 -30.93
CA PHE A 135 -3.78 6.21 -29.84
C PHE A 135 -4.80 5.33 -29.12
N ALA A 136 -6.08 5.75 -29.08
CA ALA A 136 -7.19 4.96 -28.56
C ALA A 136 -7.55 3.73 -29.42
N ALA A 137 -7.12 3.68 -30.68
CA ALA A 137 -7.40 2.55 -31.59
C ALA A 137 -6.54 1.30 -31.32
N GLN A 138 -5.44 1.40 -30.56
CA GLN A 138 -4.57 0.25 -30.28
C GLN A 138 -5.07 -0.67 -29.15
N LEU A 139 -6.05 -0.22 -28.35
CA LEU A 139 -6.66 -1.03 -27.29
C LEU A 139 -7.80 -1.96 -27.77
N LEU A 140 -8.21 -1.89 -29.05
CA LEU A 140 -9.40 -2.58 -29.56
C LEU A 140 -9.14 -3.75 -30.52
N GLY A 141 -7.89 -4.18 -30.72
CA GLY A 141 -7.61 -5.48 -31.36
C GLY A 141 -8.09 -5.69 -32.80
N VAL A 142 -8.26 -4.63 -33.61
CA VAL A 142 -8.64 -4.77 -35.02
C VAL A 142 -7.43 -4.53 -35.93
N ALA A 143 -6.92 -5.61 -36.53
CA ALA A 143 -5.94 -5.55 -37.61
C ALA A 143 -6.62 -5.44 -38.98
N PRO A 144 -5.95 -4.83 -39.98
CA PRO A 144 -5.87 -5.51 -41.28
C PRO A 144 -4.43 -5.61 -41.81
N ALA A 145 -4.10 -6.85 -42.19
CA ALA A 145 -3.11 -7.36 -43.15
C ALA A 145 -1.74 -6.66 -43.36
N ARG A 146 -0.69 -7.46 -43.15
CA ARG A 146 0.74 -7.18 -43.43
C ARG A 146 1.00 -6.93 -44.92
N PRO A 147 1.89 -5.99 -45.30
CA PRO A 147 2.89 -6.25 -46.33
C PRO A 147 4.10 -6.90 -45.66
N ARG A 148 4.51 -8.08 -46.12
CA ARG A 148 5.73 -8.75 -45.66
C ARG A 148 6.95 -7.98 -46.17
N PRO A 149 7.82 -7.41 -45.32
CA PRO A 149 9.14 -6.97 -45.73
C PRO A 149 10.08 -8.17 -45.67
N GLU A 150 10.69 -8.45 -46.82
CA GLU A 150 11.77 -9.40 -47.02
C GLU A 150 13.04 -8.94 -46.28
N GLY A 151 13.79 -9.91 -45.74
CA GLY A 151 15.23 -9.81 -45.51
C GLY A 151 15.74 -8.78 -44.50
N GLY A 152 15.76 -9.13 -43.21
CA GLY A 152 16.63 -8.48 -42.22
C GLY A 152 17.95 -9.26 -42.07
N PRO A 153 19.11 -8.60 -41.93
CA PRO A 153 20.43 -9.24 -41.94
C PRO A 153 20.69 -10.15 -40.73
N ASP A 154 21.43 -11.21 -41.04
CA ASP A 154 21.79 -12.40 -40.29
C ASP A 154 22.12 -12.19 -38.80
N ILE A 155 21.34 -12.79 -37.89
CA ILE A 155 21.70 -12.96 -36.46
C ILE A 155 22.70 -14.13 -36.38
N GLY A 156 23.84 -13.98 -37.05
CA GLY A 156 24.98 -14.88 -36.92
C GLY A 156 25.68 -14.65 -35.58
N GLY A 157 25.47 -15.56 -34.62
CA GLY A 157 26.37 -15.67 -33.46
C GLY A 157 25.75 -15.78 -32.06
N ARG A 158 24.46 -16.12 -31.90
CA ARG A 158 23.93 -16.48 -30.57
C ARG A 158 24.00 -17.98 -30.35
N ARG A 159 24.96 -18.39 -29.51
CA ARG A 159 25.04 -19.74 -28.94
C ARG A 159 23.85 -19.95 -28.01
N ASN A 160 22.94 -20.86 -28.34
CA ASN A 160 21.85 -21.25 -27.44
C ASN A 160 22.44 -22.10 -26.29
N LEU A 161 22.17 -21.70 -25.04
CA LEU A 161 22.66 -22.35 -23.82
C LEU A 161 21.80 -23.55 -23.36
N MET A 162 20.79 -23.92 -24.13
CA MET A 162 20.02 -25.16 -23.96
C MET A 162 20.29 -26.04 -25.18
N GLY A 163 21.09 -27.08 -24.98
CA GLY A 163 21.61 -27.94 -26.03
C GLY A 163 20.54 -28.76 -26.73
N GLY A 164 20.76 -28.99 -28.03
CA GLY A 164 19.97 -29.93 -28.81
C GLY A 164 20.07 -29.69 -30.31
N ASP A 165 20.96 -30.45 -30.93
CA ASP A 165 20.94 -30.94 -32.32
C ASP A 165 21.63 -30.12 -33.43
N VAL A 166 22.38 -30.86 -34.23
CA VAL A 166 23.42 -30.43 -35.18
C VAL A 166 22.78 -30.15 -36.53
N GLY A 167 22.86 -28.89 -36.99
CA GLY A 167 22.61 -28.56 -38.38
C GLY A 167 23.84 -28.88 -39.22
N ASP A 168 23.70 -29.88 -40.09
CA ASP A 168 24.65 -30.32 -41.10
C ASP A 168 25.39 -29.16 -41.79
N GLY A 169 26.72 -29.18 -41.66
CA GLY A 169 27.60 -28.38 -42.50
C GLY A 169 27.85 -29.10 -43.81
N LEU A 170 27.24 -28.64 -44.90
CA LEU A 170 27.72 -28.92 -46.24
C LEU A 170 28.53 -27.73 -46.75
N PRO A 171 29.79 -27.91 -47.17
CA PRO A 171 30.37 -27.09 -48.21
C PRO A 171 30.38 -27.87 -49.53
N GLU A 172 29.73 -27.33 -50.55
CA GLU A 172 30.07 -27.65 -51.94
C GLU A 172 31.30 -26.84 -52.35
N ARG A 173 32.47 -27.50 -52.40
CA ARG A 173 33.36 -27.63 -53.57
C ARG A 173 34.72 -28.21 -53.18
#